data_AF-A0A091I5Z8-F1
#
_entry.id   AF-A0A091I5Z8-F1
#
_cell.length_a   1.000
_cell.length_b   1.000
_cell.length_c   1.000
_cell.angle_alpha   90.00
_cell.angle_beta   90.00
_cell.angle_gamma   90.00
#
_symmetry.space_group_name_H-M   'P 1'
#
loop_
_entity.id
_entity.type
_entity.pdbx_description
1 polymer ?
#
loop_
_entity_poly.entity_id
_entity_poly.type
_entity_poly.pdbx_seq_one_letter_code
_entity_poly.pdbx_strand_id
1 'polypeptide(L)'
;KMNKYLLLNPLEPEKLSTLKELRTIEICQVWFSVSMYIRRQLLQKKVVDIGVGTFAVVPASAIVGEDKVLPVEKPVFELCRPLKKFYKLKCAKTKIPDKTLSAPLDFQEIAAEIHFRWEIVEQCIHETLLFFAGALLDSKEVEFFFQ
;
A
#
# COMPACT_ATOMS: atom_id res chain seq x y z
N LYS A 1 9.07 -14.75 -7.93
CA LYS A 1 9.84 -13.55 -7.52
C LYS A 1 9.92 -13.54 -5.99
N MET A 2 11.12 -13.51 -5.40
CA MET A 2 11.27 -13.20 -3.98
C MET A 2 10.70 -11.79 -3.73
N ASN A 3 9.93 -11.62 -2.67
CA ASN A 3 9.31 -10.33 -2.38
C ASN A 3 10.38 -9.37 -1.86
N LYS A 4 10.57 -8.23 -2.55
CA LYS A 4 11.62 -7.21 -2.30
C LYS A 4 11.63 -6.69 -0.86
N TYR A 5 10.53 -6.88 -0.14
CA TYR A 5 10.30 -6.37 1.20
C TYR A 5 10.47 -7.43 2.30
N LEU A 6 11.06 -8.60 2.02
CA LEU A 6 11.41 -9.59 3.05
C LEU A 6 12.83 -9.32 3.55
N LEU A 7 12.94 -8.55 4.63
CA LEU A 7 14.23 -8.15 5.20
C LEU A 7 14.70 -9.16 6.25
N LEU A 8 15.89 -9.73 6.03
CA LEU A 8 16.57 -10.61 7.01
C LEU A 8 17.43 -9.83 8.01
N ASN A 9 17.92 -8.67 7.60
CA ASN A 9 18.77 -7.78 8.39
C ASN A 9 18.11 -6.42 8.52
N PRO A 10 18.47 -5.64 9.56
CA PRO A 10 18.04 -4.25 9.69
C PRO A 10 18.32 -3.44 8.43
N LEU A 11 17.42 -2.50 8.14
CA LEU A 11 17.52 -1.66 6.97
C LEU A 11 18.64 -0.62 7.17
N GLU A 12 19.66 -0.72 6.33
CA GLU A 12 20.77 0.24 6.29
C GLU A 12 20.28 1.60 5.76
N PRO A 13 20.61 2.73 6.41
CA PRO A 13 20.19 4.05 5.98
C PRO A 13 20.59 4.39 4.53
N GLU A 14 21.65 3.81 4.01
CA GLU A 14 22.17 4.00 2.65
C GLU A 14 21.18 3.49 1.59
N LYS A 15 20.29 2.56 1.95
CA LYS A 15 19.24 2.02 1.07
C LYS A 15 18.02 2.94 0.96
N LEU A 16 18.04 4.08 1.65
CA LEU A 16 16.99 5.09 1.71
C LEU A 16 17.49 6.44 1.18
N SER A 17 18.28 6.43 0.11
CA SER A 17 18.91 7.63 -0.45
C SER A 17 17.89 8.67 -0.90
N THR A 18 16.84 8.24 -1.61
CA THR A 18 15.82 9.16 -2.12
C THR A 18 15.02 9.79 -0.99
N LEU A 19 14.64 9.02 0.05
CA LEU A 19 13.95 9.55 1.22
C LEU A 19 14.80 10.52 2.03
N LYS A 20 16.13 10.38 2.03
CA LYS A 20 17.05 11.32 2.68
C LYS A 20 17.17 12.64 1.92
N GLU A 21 17.05 12.60 0.60
CA GLU A 21 17.15 13.79 -0.27
C GLU A 21 15.84 14.57 -0.36
N LEU A 22 14.70 13.88 -0.33
CA LEU A 22 13.38 14.50 -0.37
C LEU A 22 13.01 15.16 0.96
N ARG A 23 12.39 16.34 0.88
CA ARG A 23 11.75 16.96 2.04
C ARG A 23 10.50 16.17 2.41
N THR A 24 10.12 16.21 3.69
CA THR A 24 8.89 15.58 4.18
C THR A 24 7.66 15.97 3.36
N ILE A 25 7.54 17.24 2.95
CA ILE A 25 6.42 17.71 2.13
C ILE A 25 6.38 17.04 0.75
N GLU A 26 7.52 16.72 0.16
CA GLU A 26 7.63 16.07 -1.15
C GLU A 26 7.26 14.59 -1.04
N ILE A 27 7.70 13.92 0.04
CA ILE A 27 7.29 12.55 0.36
C ILE A 27 5.77 12.49 0.57
N CYS A 28 5.20 13.45 1.30
CA CYS A 28 3.76 13.56 1.48
C CYS A 28 3.02 13.80 0.16
N GLN A 29 3.54 14.64 -0.73
CA GLN A 29 2.95 14.88 -2.06
C GLN A 29 2.93 13.60 -2.91
N VAL A 30 4.01 12.81 -2.89
CA VAL A 30 4.05 11.50 -3.57
C VAL A 30 2.95 10.59 -3.04
N TRP A 31 2.85 10.42 -1.72
CA TRP A 31 1.85 9.52 -1.13
C TRP A 31 0.41 10.04 -1.24
N PHE A 32 0.21 11.35 -1.28
CA PHE A 32 -1.07 11.97 -1.63
C PHE A 32 -1.47 11.63 -3.08
N SER A 33 -0.55 11.73 -4.04
CA SER A 33 -0.82 11.34 -5.42
C SER A 33 -1.12 9.84 -5.55
N VAL A 34 -0.37 8.99 -4.84
CA VAL A 34 -0.61 7.54 -4.76
C VAL A 34 -2.01 7.23 -4.18
N SER A 35 -2.42 7.91 -3.11
CA SER A 35 -3.73 7.69 -2.49
C SER A 35 -4.87 8.07 -3.43
N MET A 36 -4.72 9.19 -4.16
CA MET A 36 -5.66 9.62 -5.19
C MET A 36 -5.72 8.64 -6.35
N TYR A 37 -4.57 8.14 -6.83
CA TYR A 37 -4.51 7.09 -7.84
C TYR A 37 -5.25 5.83 -7.40
N ILE A 38 -4.93 5.29 -6.22
CA ILE A 38 -5.57 4.09 -5.66
C ILE A 38 -7.08 4.32 -5.59
N ARG A 39 -7.53 5.46 -5.06
CA ARG A 39 -8.95 5.81 -4.99
C ARG A 39 -9.62 5.79 -6.36
N ARG A 40 -9.01 6.36 -7.40
CA ARG A 40 -9.54 6.32 -8.78
C ARG A 40 -9.65 4.89 -9.31
N GLN A 41 -8.64 4.06 -9.10
CA GLN A 41 -8.67 2.66 -9.53
C GLN A 41 -9.75 1.86 -8.78
N LEU A 42 -9.89 2.06 -7.47
CA LEU A 42 -10.91 1.40 -6.65
C LEU A 42 -12.34 1.78 -7.04
N LEU A 43 -12.59 3.05 -7.41
CA LEU A 43 -13.88 3.49 -7.94
C LEU A 43 -14.23 2.76 -9.25
N GLN A 44 -13.24 2.39 -10.04
CA GLN A 44 -13.37 1.58 -11.25
C GLN A 44 -13.37 0.06 -10.98
N LYS A 45 -13.46 -0.36 -9.72
CA LYS A 45 -13.42 -1.77 -9.28
C LYS A 45 -12.14 -2.51 -9.65
N LYS A 46 -11.06 -1.77 -9.93
CA LYS A 46 -9.74 -2.34 -10.17
C LYS A 46 -9.05 -2.64 -8.85
N VAL A 47 -8.16 -3.62 -8.90
CA VAL A 47 -7.35 -4.05 -7.76
C VAL A 47 -5.93 -3.51 -7.95
N VAL A 48 -5.38 -2.88 -6.92
CA VAL A 48 -4.08 -2.19 -6.99
C VAL A 48 -3.09 -2.87 -6.06
N ASP A 49 -1.98 -3.35 -6.61
CA ASP A 49 -0.85 -3.88 -5.84
C ASP A 49 0.23 -2.81 -5.68
N ILE A 50 0.56 -2.48 -4.44
CA ILE A 50 1.64 -1.55 -4.10
C ILE A 50 2.96 -2.27 -3.79
N GLY A 51 2.98 -3.61 -3.88
CA GLY A 51 4.14 -4.48 -3.69
C GLY A 51 4.17 -5.16 -2.32
N VAL A 52 3.80 -4.46 -1.24
CA VAL A 52 3.66 -5.07 0.10
C VAL A 52 2.27 -5.71 0.30
N GLY A 53 1.29 -5.29 -0.49
CA GLY A 53 -0.09 -5.70 -0.35
C GLY A 53 -0.97 -5.05 -1.40
N THR A 54 -2.25 -5.36 -1.29
CA THR A 54 -3.21 -5.09 -2.35
C THR A 54 -4.42 -4.35 -1.81
N PHE A 55 -4.85 -3.32 -2.53
CA PHE A 55 -6.12 -2.63 -2.32
C PHE A 55 -7.18 -3.17 -3.25
N ALA A 56 -8.37 -3.41 -2.72
CA ALA A 56 -9.55 -3.78 -3.50
C ALA A 56 -10.82 -3.24 -2.86
N VAL A 57 -11.90 -3.16 -3.65
CA VAL A 57 -13.25 -2.98 -3.13
C VAL A 57 -13.89 -4.36 -3.00
N VAL A 58 -14.42 -4.67 -1.82
CA VAL A 58 -15.16 -5.93 -1.57
C VAL A 58 -16.61 -5.65 -1.21
N PRO A 59 -17.56 -6.51 -1.63
CA PRO A 59 -18.92 -6.47 -1.12
C PRO A 59 -18.93 -6.69 0.39
N ALA A 60 -19.74 -5.89 1.08
CA ALA A 60 -19.96 -5.95 2.51
C ALA A 60 -21.43 -5.62 2.81
N SER A 61 -21.80 -5.68 4.08
CA SER A 61 -23.14 -5.40 4.54
C SER A 61 -23.11 -4.48 5.76
N ALA A 62 -23.91 -3.42 5.75
CA ALA A 62 -24.09 -2.53 6.89
C ALA A 62 -25.46 -2.78 7.53
N ILE A 63 -25.53 -2.82 8.85
CA ILE A 63 -26.78 -2.89 9.61
C ILE A 63 -27.33 -1.46 9.72
N VAL A 64 -28.59 -1.25 9.33
CA VAL A 64 -29.26 0.05 9.34
C VAL A 64 -30.59 -0.06 10.07
N GLY A 65 -30.62 0.28 11.37
CA GLY A 65 -31.80 0.13 12.23
C GLY A 65 -32.06 -1.31 12.68
N GLU A 66 -33.25 -1.60 13.20
CA GLU A 66 -33.65 -2.96 13.61
C GLU A 66 -33.74 -3.86 12.36
N ASP A 67 -32.75 -4.73 12.21
CA ASP A 67 -32.66 -5.86 11.27
C ASP A 67 -32.65 -5.57 9.75
N LYS A 68 -32.50 -4.31 9.32
CA LYS A 68 -32.28 -4.03 7.89
C LYS A 68 -30.80 -4.10 7.55
N VAL A 69 -30.47 -4.92 6.56
CA VAL A 69 -29.12 -5.07 6.03
C VAL A 69 -29.02 -4.38 4.68
N LEU A 70 -28.15 -3.38 4.56
CA LEU A 70 -27.86 -2.69 3.31
C LEU A 70 -26.58 -3.28 2.68
N PRO A 71 -26.63 -3.75 1.42
CA PRO A 71 -25.40 -4.10 0.69
C PRO A 71 -24.58 -2.84 0.48
N VAL A 72 -23.32 -2.89 0.90
CA VAL A 72 -22.36 -1.80 0.73
C VAL A 72 -21.09 -2.35 0.12
N GLU A 73 -20.23 -1.45 -0.33
CA GLU A 73 -18.92 -1.79 -0.85
C GLU A 73 -17.87 -1.11 0.02
N LYS A 74 -16.87 -1.87 0.45
CA LYS A 74 -15.84 -1.38 1.36
C LYS A 74 -14.46 -1.51 0.71
N PRO A 75 -13.65 -0.45 0.68
CA PRO A 75 -12.24 -0.57 0.34
C PRO A 75 -11.51 -1.33 1.45
N VAL A 76 -10.72 -2.32 1.06
CA VAL A 76 -9.89 -3.11 1.96
C VAL A 76 -8.46 -3.12 1.46
N PHE A 77 -7.52 -3.14 2.41
CA PHE A 77 -6.13 -3.44 2.16
C PHE A 77 -5.82 -4.84 2.69
N GLU A 78 -5.15 -5.64 1.88
CA GLU A 78 -4.67 -6.96 2.28
C GLU A 78 -3.15 -7.05 2.10
N LEU A 79 -2.42 -7.19 3.22
CA LEU A 79 -0.99 -7.47 3.18
C LEU A 79 -0.73 -8.83 2.48
N CYS A 80 0.29 -8.90 1.62
CA CYS A 80 0.53 -10.12 0.86
C CYS A 80 0.94 -11.30 1.77
N ARG A 81 0.58 -12.52 1.36
CA ARG A 81 0.82 -13.74 2.13
C ARG A 81 2.30 -13.97 2.51
N PRO A 82 3.28 -13.72 1.63
CA PRO A 82 4.70 -13.87 1.99
C PRO A 82 5.11 -12.98 3.15
N LEU A 83 4.71 -11.71 3.15
CA LEU A 83 5.02 -10.75 4.22
C LEU A 83 4.37 -11.16 5.54
N LYS A 84 3.07 -11.52 5.51
CA LYS A 84 2.34 -12.02 6.68
C LYS A 84 3.06 -13.21 7.33
N LYS A 85 3.47 -14.19 6.51
CA LYS A 85 4.13 -15.43 6.99
C LYS A 85 5.52 -15.15 7.53
N PHE A 86 6.30 -14.36 6.81
CA PHE A 86 7.70 -14.08 7.15
C PHE A 86 7.82 -13.27 8.45
N TYR A 87 7.03 -12.20 8.59
CA TYR A 87 6.99 -11.36 9.79
C TYR A 87 6.04 -11.87 10.88
N LYS A 88 5.47 -13.08 10.72
CA LYS A 88 4.56 -13.73 11.69
C LYS A 88 3.37 -12.85 12.13
N LEU A 89 2.85 -12.06 11.20
CA LEU A 89 1.81 -11.06 11.48
C LEU A 89 0.43 -11.71 11.60
N LYS A 90 -0.32 -11.31 12.63
CA LYS A 90 -1.73 -11.68 12.80
C LYS A 90 -2.61 -10.61 12.15
N CYS A 91 -2.91 -10.76 10.87
CA CYS A 91 -3.84 -9.86 10.17
C CYS A 91 -5.29 -10.37 10.28
N ALA A 92 -6.25 -9.44 10.32
CA ALA A 92 -7.66 -9.79 10.13
C ALA A 92 -7.86 -10.52 8.80
N LYS A 93 -8.80 -11.46 8.77
CA LYS A 93 -9.16 -12.19 7.55
C LYS A 93 -9.98 -11.28 6.62
N THR A 94 -9.31 -10.38 5.91
CA THR A 94 -9.86 -9.79 4.69
C THR A 94 -9.69 -10.81 3.57
N LYS A 95 -10.74 -11.06 2.77
CA LYS A 95 -10.69 -11.99 1.65
C LYS A 95 -10.88 -11.19 0.37
N ILE A 96 -9.78 -10.67 -0.18
CA ILE A 96 -9.80 -10.29 -1.59
C ILE A 96 -9.80 -11.61 -2.38
N PRO A 97 -10.74 -11.83 -3.32
CA PRO A 97 -10.74 -13.07 -4.10
C PRO A 97 -9.42 -13.27 -4.85
N ASP A 98 -8.77 -14.43 -4.67
CA ASP A 98 -7.45 -14.75 -5.23
C ASP A 98 -7.36 -14.68 -6.78
N LYS A 99 -8.51 -14.61 -7.48
CA LYS A 99 -8.59 -14.58 -8.95
C LYS A 99 -8.60 -13.17 -9.53
N THR A 100 -8.59 -12.11 -8.72
CA THR A 100 -8.61 -10.75 -9.26
C THR A 100 -7.19 -10.35 -9.66
N LEU A 101 -6.98 -10.16 -10.96
CA LEU A 101 -5.71 -9.64 -11.48
C LEU A 101 -5.46 -8.26 -10.90
N SER A 102 -4.41 -8.11 -10.10
CA SER A 102 -3.96 -6.82 -9.58
C SER A 102 -3.08 -6.11 -10.61
N ALA A 103 -3.32 -4.83 -10.82
CA ALA A 103 -2.42 -3.97 -11.57
C ALA A 103 -1.36 -3.39 -10.61
N PRO A 104 -0.07 -3.33 -11.00
CA PRO A 104 0.91 -2.55 -10.26
C PRO A 104 0.57 -1.06 -10.34
N LEU A 105 1.17 -0.26 -9.45
CA LEU A 105 1.11 1.20 -9.55
C LEU A 105 1.65 1.69 -10.89
N ASP A 106 0.94 2.62 -11.52
CA ASP A 106 1.44 3.37 -12.68
C ASP A 106 2.21 4.60 -12.18
N PHE A 107 3.53 4.46 -12.06
CA PHE A 107 4.39 5.54 -11.57
C PHE A 107 4.42 6.75 -12.50
N GLN A 108 4.18 6.58 -13.80
CA GLN A 108 4.15 7.69 -14.74
C GLN A 108 2.89 8.54 -14.56
N GLU A 109 1.72 7.89 -14.42
CA GLU A 109 0.46 8.59 -14.11
C GLU A 109 0.56 9.35 -12.78
N ILE A 110 1.09 8.70 -11.74
CA ILE A 110 1.23 9.29 -10.40
C ILE A 110 2.19 10.48 -10.42
N ALA A 111 3.31 10.36 -11.15
CA ALA A 111 4.31 11.41 -11.24
C ALA A 111 3.84 12.62 -12.06
N ALA A 112 3.07 12.39 -13.12
CA ALA A 112 2.49 13.45 -13.94
C ALA A 112 1.60 14.40 -13.13
N GLU A 113 0.80 13.86 -12.19
CA GLU A 113 -0.10 14.65 -11.34
C GLU A 113 0.65 15.69 -10.47
N ILE A 114 1.85 15.33 -9.99
CA ILE A 114 2.64 16.17 -9.08
C ILE A 114 3.87 16.79 -9.74
N HIS A 115 4.00 16.66 -11.07
CA HIS A 115 5.11 17.20 -11.87
C HIS A 115 6.49 16.71 -11.39
N PHE A 116 6.56 15.48 -10.88
CA PHE A 116 7.82 14.84 -10.50
C PHE A 116 8.35 13.97 -11.63
N ARG A 117 9.64 13.65 -11.55
CA ARG A 117 10.22 12.57 -12.35
C ARG A 117 9.68 11.23 -11.86
N TRP A 118 9.22 10.38 -12.77
CA TRP A 118 8.64 9.08 -12.41
C TRP A 118 9.63 8.18 -11.67
N GLU A 119 10.94 8.29 -11.94
CA GLU A 119 11.97 7.53 -11.22
C GLU A 119 12.05 7.91 -9.74
N ILE A 120 11.90 9.21 -9.43
CA ILE A 120 11.90 9.72 -8.05
C ILE A 120 10.64 9.24 -7.31
N VAL A 121 9.49 9.23 -7.99
CA VAL A 121 8.23 8.71 -7.44
C VAL A 121 8.34 7.22 -7.14
N GLU A 122 8.80 6.42 -8.11
CA GLU A 122 9.01 4.99 -7.93
C GLU A 122 9.97 4.70 -6.76
N GLN A 123 11.11 5.37 -6.71
CA GLN A 123 12.09 5.20 -5.64
C GLN A 123 11.54 5.62 -4.28
N CYS A 124 10.89 6.78 -4.18
CA CYS A 124 10.26 7.25 -2.94
C CYS A 124 9.24 6.24 -2.40
N ILE A 125 8.39 5.69 -3.26
CA ILE A 125 7.41 4.66 -2.88
C ILE A 125 8.14 3.40 -2.40
N HIS A 126 9.12 2.90 -3.19
CA HIS A 126 9.86 1.69 -2.84
C HIS A 126 10.63 1.81 -1.54
N GLU A 127 11.33 2.92 -1.32
CA GLU A 127 12.09 3.17 -0.11
C GLU A 127 11.17 3.33 1.10
N THR A 128 10.01 3.98 0.95
CA THR A 128 9.01 4.06 2.04
C THR A 128 8.50 2.66 2.41
N LEU A 129 8.25 1.81 1.42
CA LEU A 129 7.81 0.43 1.65
C LEU A 129 8.91 -0.47 2.25
N LEU A 130 10.18 -0.21 1.91
CA LEU A 130 11.32 -0.83 2.58
C LEU A 130 11.41 -0.39 4.04
N PHE A 131 11.23 0.91 4.32
CA PHE A 131 11.20 1.44 5.67
C PHE A 131 10.08 0.79 6.51
N PHE A 132 8.88 0.66 5.93
CA PHE A 132 7.78 -0.09 6.53
C PHE A 132 8.16 -1.55 6.85
N ALA A 133 8.77 -2.26 5.91
CA ALA A 133 9.24 -3.63 6.13
C ALA A 133 10.32 -3.74 7.22
N GLY A 134 11.19 -2.75 7.34
CA GLY A 134 12.17 -2.65 8.42
C GLY A 134 11.49 -2.51 9.78
N ALA A 135 10.45 -1.68 9.86
CA ALA A 135 9.67 -1.53 11.08
C ALA A 135 8.90 -2.82 11.45
N LEU A 136 8.41 -3.59 10.46
CA LEU A 136 7.84 -4.92 10.69
C LEU A 136 8.87 -5.92 11.24
N LEU A 137 10.10 -5.89 10.74
CA LEU A 137 11.20 -6.73 11.24
C LEU A 137 11.47 -6.47 12.73
N ASP A 138 11.47 -5.19 13.12
CA ASP A 138 11.69 -4.75 14.51
C ASP A 138 10.46 -4.96 15.41
N SER A 139 9.36 -5.56 14.90
CA SER A 139 8.08 -5.72 15.61
C SER A 139 7.51 -4.41 16.16
N LYS A 140 7.80 -3.28 15.49
CA LYS A 140 7.23 -1.99 15.83
C LYS A 140 5.77 -1.93 15.38
N GLU A 141 4.93 -1.26 16.17
CA GLU A 141 3.59 -0.91 15.72
C GLU A 141 3.71 0.17 14.66
N VAL A 142 3.13 -0.07 13.48
CA VAL A 142 3.20 0.85 12.34
C VAL A 142 1.80 1.07 11.81
N GLU A 143 1.38 2.32 11.78
CA GLU A 143 0.15 2.74 11.13
C GLU A 143 0.48 3.46 9.82
N PHE A 144 -0.20 3.07 8.74
CA PHE A 144 -0.20 3.83 7.50
C PHE A 144 -1.40 4.77 7.51
N PHE A 145 -1.16 6.03 7.86
CA PHE A 145 -2.16 7.08 7.78
C PHE A 145 -1.89 7.95 6.55
N PHE A 146 -2.90 8.07 5.67
CA PHE A 146 -2.88 8.98 4.53
C PHE A 146 -3.94 10.05 4.78
N GLN A 147 -3.54 11.31 4.85
CA GLN A 147 -4.43 12.45 5.06
C GLN A 147 -4.92 13.03 3.73
#